data_AF-A0A256J8E6-F1
#
_entry.id   AF-A0A256J8E6-F1
#
_cell.length_a   1.000
_cell.length_b   1.000
_cell.length_c   1.000
_cell.angle_alpha   90.00
_cell.angle_beta   90.00
_cell.angle_gamma   90.00
#
_symmetry.space_group_name_H-M   'P 1'
#
loop_
_entity.id
_entity.type
_entity.pdbx_description
1 polymer ?
#
loop_
_entity_poly.entity_id
_entity_poly.type
_entity_poly.pdbx_seq_one_letter_code
_entity_poly.pdbx_strand_id
1 'polypeptide(L)'
;MNGGAGGAAAERAQSEVLGTVLLLGLTVAVVGTTVALGGAALDDSQQTADLQRVEGAMTQLDSKASLVAHGGSPSQRARVDVGRGADLRVDEDAGWLEIEVSGGANGTYTNRTSLGAIVYERGGETVAYQGGGVWRSTGGRSEMVSPPEFHYRGTDGPETLTLPLVTIEKGSAGLSETVQISESATDARPVFPNADYGNPLADSNVTVEITVQSEYADAWGRFFESRTSASVTDLTDDRVRIELRTATVHPTLSASVSATGRAELRMGDIDWLYADSYNSTNGTYSSQPPGENASVQTRGEFALTRGGGGNTERIKIRGNLTAESFNIPPGQSDKLNVTNKSTETAFDELAPVEGGIRQRIAGVRNRSLADTAPKQSTGIDLSGDETAVIDETTYVDGDVSLSDRATLSVTDGATLHVAGELTGDGSESRIELDTSSGNITVLVDEAVDLSGNNTIRAAGNGRATLYVDDSISLRDTAAVTTVNDTRIDIHNTGRIDLTGSVNIAADRDVASNLWLYSSGDDVDMEGGQNDAERIRFTGVFYAPQSEVTLKDRMEINGSFTFRRFSFEDGYIEIHYDEALRTRRPFNGETVPVVSYLHVSRHGVVVESG
;
A
#
# COMPACT_ATOMS: atom_id res chain seq x y z
N MET A 1 35.38 9.12 108.82
CA MET A 1 34.86 7.75 108.71
C MET A 1 34.65 7.45 107.23
N ASN A 2 35.20 6.31 106.79
CA ASN A 2 34.94 5.53 105.56
C ASN A 2 34.66 6.23 104.21
N GLY A 3 35.57 5.97 103.26
CA GLY A 3 35.28 5.00 102.20
C GLY A 3 35.10 5.52 100.76
N GLY A 4 36.00 5.10 99.87
CA GLY A 4 35.62 4.61 98.54
C GLY A 4 36.03 5.42 97.30
N ALA A 5 36.57 4.68 96.32
CA ALA A 5 36.84 4.97 94.90
C ALA A 5 38.07 5.87 94.59
N GLY A 6 39.17 5.41 93.98
CA GLY A 6 39.41 4.21 93.18
C GLY A 6 39.01 4.41 91.71
N GLY A 7 39.98 4.75 90.86
CA GLY A 7 39.92 4.64 89.38
C GLY A 7 39.35 5.85 88.63
N ALA A 8 40.20 6.71 88.04
CA ALA A 8 39.72 7.71 87.07
C ALA A 8 40.75 8.23 86.04
N ALA A 9 42.02 7.83 86.07
CA ALA A 9 43.03 8.37 85.15
C ALA A 9 43.43 7.43 83.98
N ALA A 10 43.19 6.11 84.09
CA ALA A 10 43.62 5.14 83.07
C ALA A 10 42.57 4.85 81.97
N GLU A 11 41.27 5.01 82.23
CA GLU A 11 40.20 4.67 81.26
C GLU A 11 39.94 5.76 80.21
N ARG A 12 40.23 7.04 80.50
CA ARG A 12 40.02 8.14 79.52
C ARG A 12 41.08 8.19 78.42
N ALA A 13 42.30 7.71 78.69
CA ALA A 13 43.37 7.62 77.69
C ALA A 13 43.16 6.45 76.70
N GLN A 14 42.40 5.42 77.07
CA GLN A 14 42.00 4.33 76.15
C GLN A 14 40.85 4.75 75.22
N SER A 15 39.90 5.56 75.71
CA SER A 15 38.73 5.98 74.93
C SER A 15 39.09 6.90 73.75
N GLU A 16 40.14 7.72 73.87
CA GLU A 16 40.62 8.60 72.78
C GLU A 16 41.29 7.80 71.66
N VAL A 17 42.09 6.79 72.02
CA VAL A 17 42.71 5.87 71.07
C VAL A 17 41.65 5.00 70.38
N LEU A 18 40.68 4.47 71.13
CA LEU A 18 39.58 3.68 70.57
C LEU A 18 38.72 4.50 69.60
N GLY A 19 38.40 5.75 69.96
CA GLY A 19 37.63 6.66 69.10
C GLY A 19 38.37 7.02 67.81
N THR A 20 39.69 7.22 67.89
CA THR A 20 40.52 7.50 66.70
C THR A 20 40.61 6.28 65.79
N VAL A 21 40.81 5.08 66.34
CA VAL A 21 40.85 3.83 65.56
C VAL A 21 39.49 3.54 64.91
N LEU A 22 38.38 3.76 65.62
CA LEU A 22 37.03 3.60 65.07
C LEU A 22 36.72 4.59 63.96
N LEU A 23 37.12 5.86 64.11
CA LEU A 23 36.99 6.86 63.05
C LEU A 23 37.82 6.48 61.82
N LEU A 24 39.06 6.03 62.02
CA LEU A 24 39.94 5.63 60.93
C LEU A 24 39.36 4.39 60.20
N GLY A 25 38.89 3.40 60.95
CA GLY A 25 38.21 2.22 60.42
C GLY A 25 36.94 2.56 59.65
N LEU A 26 36.11 3.48 60.18
CA LEU A 26 34.90 3.96 59.50
C LEU A 26 35.23 4.72 58.21
N THR A 27 36.24 5.61 58.22
CA THR A 27 36.66 6.32 57.00
C THR A 27 37.16 5.37 55.93
N VAL A 28 37.97 4.37 56.30
CA VAL A 28 38.45 3.35 55.35
C VAL A 28 37.29 2.52 54.81
N ALA A 29 36.32 2.16 55.66
CA ALA A 29 35.13 1.44 55.23
C ALA A 29 34.29 2.26 54.24
N VAL A 30 34.00 3.53 54.55
CA VAL A 30 33.20 4.42 53.68
C VAL A 30 33.92 4.67 52.36
N VAL A 31 35.21 5.03 52.38
CA VAL A 31 36.00 5.26 51.16
C VAL A 31 36.08 3.98 50.34
N GLY A 32 36.34 2.83 50.98
CA GLY A 32 36.38 1.53 50.31
C GLY A 32 35.06 1.19 49.61
N THR A 33 33.93 1.39 50.30
CA THR A 33 32.60 1.18 49.70
C THR A 33 32.31 2.14 48.55
N THR A 34 32.65 3.43 48.70
CA THR A 34 32.46 4.41 47.62
C THR A 34 33.30 4.09 46.40
N VAL A 35 34.56 3.70 46.57
CA VAL A 35 35.44 3.32 45.46
C VAL A 35 34.93 2.05 44.76
N ALA A 36 34.46 1.06 45.52
CA ALA A 36 33.90 -0.16 44.94
C ALA A 36 32.63 0.12 44.11
N LEU A 37 31.68 0.89 44.66
CA LEU A 37 30.44 1.25 43.95
C LEU A 37 30.69 2.19 42.77
N GLY A 38 31.58 3.18 42.94
CA GLY A 38 31.96 4.11 41.88
C GLY A 38 32.71 3.41 40.75
N GLY A 39 33.53 2.41 41.06
CA GLY A 39 34.20 1.57 40.07
C GLY A 39 33.20 0.77 39.23
N ALA A 40 32.23 0.10 39.86
CA ALA A 40 31.20 -0.66 39.17
C ALA A 40 30.30 0.22 38.28
N ALA A 41 29.87 1.38 38.79
CA ALA A 41 29.05 2.32 38.01
C ALA A 41 29.80 2.93 36.81
N LEU A 42 31.10 3.19 36.97
CA LEU A 42 31.93 3.71 35.89
C LEU A 42 32.20 2.66 34.82
N ASP A 43 32.39 1.39 35.20
CA ASP A 43 32.58 0.27 34.28
C ASP A 43 31.32 0.04 33.43
N ASP A 44 30.15 0.04 34.06
CA ASP A 44 28.83 -0.06 33.39
C ASP A 44 28.58 1.10 32.42
N SER A 45 28.94 2.33 32.82
CA SER A 45 28.84 3.52 31.95
C SER A 45 29.80 3.43 30.76
N GLN A 46 31.01 2.91 30.95
CA GLN A 46 31.96 2.70 29.87
C GLN A 46 31.48 1.62 28.91
N GLN A 47 30.96 0.49 29.41
CA GLN A 47 30.42 -0.58 28.59
C GLN A 47 29.26 -0.09 27.72
N THR A 48 28.33 0.67 28.29
CA THR A 48 27.22 1.27 27.55
C THR A 48 27.71 2.25 26.46
N ALA A 49 28.70 3.09 26.79
CA ALA A 49 29.28 4.03 25.81
C ALA A 49 30.04 3.32 24.70
N ASP A 50 30.70 2.20 25.00
CA ASP A 50 31.41 1.38 24.01
C ASP A 50 30.42 0.74 23.03
N LEU A 51 29.32 0.20 23.53
CA LEU A 51 28.25 -0.37 22.69
C LEU A 51 27.63 0.67 21.76
N GLN A 52 27.26 1.85 22.28
CA GLN A 52 26.71 2.93 21.45
C GLN A 52 27.69 3.41 20.37
N ARG A 53 28.99 3.44 20.69
CA ARG A 53 30.02 3.77 19.69
C ARG A 53 30.13 2.70 18.61
N VAL A 54 30.05 1.43 18.97
CA VAL A 54 30.08 0.31 18.01
C VAL A 54 28.81 0.29 17.16
N GLU A 55 27.63 0.52 17.73
CA GLU A 55 26.36 0.67 16.98
C GLU A 55 26.49 1.75 15.89
N GLY A 56 27.04 2.92 16.24
CA GLY A 56 27.31 3.99 15.27
C GLY A 56 28.36 3.61 14.22
N ALA A 57 29.44 2.92 14.62
CA ALA A 57 30.47 2.45 13.69
C ALA A 57 29.95 1.39 12.72
N MET A 58 29.11 0.46 13.21
CA MET A 58 28.45 -0.57 12.40
C MET A 58 27.42 0.04 11.44
N THR A 59 26.68 1.08 11.86
CA THR A 59 25.79 1.83 10.96
C THR A 59 26.58 2.56 9.86
N GLN A 60 27.77 3.08 10.16
CA GLN A 60 28.64 3.65 9.13
C GLN A 60 29.22 2.57 8.21
N LEU A 61 29.52 1.39 8.76
CA LEU A 61 29.98 0.23 8.02
C LEU A 61 28.90 -0.25 7.04
N ASP A 62 27.65 -0.34 7.49
CA ASP A 62 26.45 -0.63 6.69
C ASP A 62 26.34 0.33 5.49
N SER A 63 26.34 1.64 5.72
CA SER A 63 26.32 2.64 4.64
C SER A 63 27.44 2.46 3.61
N LYS A 64 28.64 2.06 4.05
CA LYS A 64 29.78 1.79 3.17
C LYS A 64 29.64 0.46 2.43
N ALA A 65 29.10 -0.56 3.08
CA ALA A 65 28.83 -1.85 2.47
C ALA A 65 27.76 -1.71 1.39
N SER A 66 26.69 -0.94 1.62
CA SER A 66 25.69 -0.59 0.61
C SER A 66 26.32 0.13 -0.60
N LEU A 67 27.21 1.11 -0.39
CA LEU A 67 27.92 1.78 -1.49
C LEU A 67 28.78 0.82 -2.33
N VAL A 68 29.35 -0.22 -1.72
CA VAL A 68 30.11 -1.25 -2.44
C VAL A 68 29.17 -2.21 -3.16
N ALA A 69 28.16 -2.70 -2.45
CA ALA A 69 27.17 -3.64 -2.94
C ALA A 69 26.39 -3.09 -4.14
N HIS A 70 26.02 -1.82 -4.15
CA HIS A 70 25.19 -1.20 -5.19
C HIS A 70 26.00 -0.47 -6.27
N GLY A 71 27.30 -0.79 -6.40
CA GLY A 71 28.14 -0.32 -7.51
C GLY A 71 28.64 1.12 -7.38
N GLY A 72 28.57 1.73 -6.20
CA GLY A 72 29.07 3.09 -5.93
C GLY A 72 30.58 3.17 -5.71
N SER A 73 31.25 2.08 -5.34
CA SER A 73 32.72 2.01 -5.16
C SER A 73 33.23 0.56 -5.08
N PRO A 74 34.37 0.21 -5.70
CA PRO A 74 34.92 -1.15 -5.64
C PRO A 74 35.41 -1.57 -4.23
N SER A 75 35.72 -0.60 -3.37
CA SER A 75 36.04 -0.85 -1.96
C SER A 75 35.80 0.38 -1.08
N GLN A 76 35.62 0.15 0.22
CA GLN A 76 35.46 1.14 1.26
C GLN A 76 36.18 0.70 2.54
N ARG A 77 36.54 1.66 3.40
CA ARG A 77 37.15 1.37 4.72
C ARG A 77 36.35 2.02 5.83
N ALA A 78 36.04 1.26 6.87
CA ALA A 78 35.38 1.72 8.09
C ALA A 78 36.30 1.51 9.30
N ARG A 79 36.17 2.37 10.31
CA ARG A 79 36.82 2.14 11.60
C ARG A 79 35.78 1.71 12.61
N VAL A 80 36.06 0.60 13.28
CA VAL A 80 35.30 0.08 14.41
C VAL A 80 36.26 0.07 15.58
N ASP A 81 36.08 0.97 16.54
CA ASP A 81 36.96 1.05 17.72
C ASP A 81 36.66 -0.16 18.63
N VAL A 82 37.45 -1.23 18.46
CA VAL A 82 37.29 -2.49 19.19
C VAL A 82 37.98 -2.33 20.54
N GLY A 83 37.23 -1.82 21.53
CA GLY A 83 37.75 -1.61 22.89
C GLY A 83 38.43 -2.86 23.47
N ARG A 84 39.35 -2.68 24.42
CA ARG A 84 40.14 -3.78 25.00
C ARG A 84 39.24 -4.89 25.55
N GLY A 85 39.46 -6.13 25.08
CA GLY A 85 38.73 -7.33 25.53
C GLY A 85 37.41 -7.60 24.80
N ALA A 86 37.11 -6.85 23.74
CA ALA A 86 36.04 -7.18 22.80
C ALA A 86 36.57 -8.01 21.61
N ASP A 87 35.69 -8.82 21.04
CA ASP A 87 35.96 -9.58 19.81
C ASP A 87 35.24 -8.93 18.62
N LEU A 88 35.93 -8.82 17.48
CA LEU A 88 35.37 -8.37 16.21
C LEU A 88 35.76 -9.38 15.14
N ARG A 89 34.77 -10.08 14.59
CA ARG A 89 34.98 -11.22 13.69
C ARG A 89 34.03 -11.19 12.50
N VAL A 90 34.44 -11.85 11.43
CA VAL A 90 33.53 -12.23 10.35
C VAL A 90 33.04 -13.65 10.61
N ASP A 91 31.74 -13.84 10.51
CA ASP A 91 31.07 -15.13 10.57
C ASP A 91 30.39 -15.37 9.22
N GLU A 92 31.05 -16.14 8.35
CA GLU A 92 30.56 -16.41 6.98
C GLU A 92 29.29 -17.28 6.98
N ASP A 93 29.10 -18.09 8.03
CA ASP A 93 27.99 -19.03 8.17
C ASP A 93 26.84 -18.46 9.01
N ALA A 94 26.90 -17.17 9.36
CA ALA A 94 25.87 -16.49 10.15
C ALA A 94 24.57 -16.31 9.36
N GLY A 95 23.75 -17.35 9.36
CA GLY A 95 22.37 -17.31 8.90
C GLY A 95 22.19 -17.34 7.38
N TRP A 96 20.94 -17.46 6.99
CA TRP A 96 20.51 -17.42 5.60
C TRP A 96 19.11 -16.78 5.47
N LEU A 97 18.82 -16.26 4.29
CA LEU A 97 17.50 -15.83 3.87
C LEU A 97 17.06 -16.66 2.67
N GLU A 98 15.87 -17.23 2.77
CA GLU A 98 15.21 -18.00 1.71
C GLU A 98 13.98 -17.25 1.22
N ILE A 99 13.84 -17.18 -0.09
CA ILE A 99 12.64 -16.67 -0.74
C ILE A 99 12.02 -17.83 -1.50
N GLU A 100 10.77 -18.10 -1.17
CA GLU A 100 9.95 -19.05 -1.89
C GLU A 100 8.82 -18.31 -2.60
N VAL A 101 8.70 -18.52 -3.90
CA VAL A 101 7.58 -18.07 -4.72
C VAL A 101 6.87 -19.31 -5.21
N SER A 102 5.65 -19.53 -4.74
CA SER A 102 4.88 -20.73 -5.05
C SER A 102 3.51 -20.39 -5.61
N GLY A 103 2.94 -21.29 -6.39
CA GLY A 103 1.62 -21.13 -6.99
C GLY A 103 1.66 -20.72 -8.47
N GLY A 104 0.45 -20.54 -9.02
CA GLY A 104 0.22 -20.38 -10.45
C GLY A 104 0.62 -21.60 -11.29
N ALA A 105 0.77 -21.42 -12.60
CA ALA A 105 1.12 -22.50 -13.54
C ALA A 105 2.59 -22.97 -13.43
N ASN A 106 3.46 -22.21 -12.76
CA ASN A 106 4.91 -22.38 -12.80
C ASN A 106 5.47 -23.18 -11.60
N GLY A 107 4.64 -23.56 -10.63
CA GLY A 107 5.00 -24.49 -9.55
C GLY A 107 5.55 -23.82 -8.29
N THR A 108 6.80 -24.09 -7.93
CA THR A 108 7.46 -23.52 -6.74
C THR A 108 8.91 -23.23 -7.07
N TYR A 109 9.31 -21.98 -6.86
CA TYR A 109 10.67 -21.49 -6.95
C TYR A 109 11.18 -21.17 -5.54
N THR A 110 12.33 -21.74 -5.17
CA THR A 110 12.96 -21.48 -3.87
C THR A 110 14.41 -21.04 -4.09
N ASN A 111 14.80 -19.92 -3.50
CA ASN A 111 16.18 -19.45 -3.49
C ASN A 111 16.65 -19.19 -2.06
N ARG A 112 17.66 -19.95 -1.61
CA ARG A 112 18.32 -19.75 -0.32
C ARG A 112 19.66 -19.06 -0.52
N THR A 113 19.83 -17.95 0.18
CA THR A 113 21.02 -17.10 0.14
C THR A 113 21.63 -17.02 1.55
N SER A 114 22.89 -17.43 1.69
CA SER A 114 23.65 -17.23 2.94
C SER A 114 23.89 -15.74 3.17
N LEU A 115 23.73 -15.28 4.41
CA LEU A 115 23.87 -13.86 4.77
C LEU A 115 25.29 -13.51 5.17
N GLY A 116 25.88 -14.26 6.10
CA GLY A 116 27.11 -13.90 6.79
C GLY A 116 26.94 -12.65 7.66
N ALA A 117 27.83 -12.47 8.64
CA ALA A 117 27.78 -11.34 9.56
C ALA A 117 29.16 -10.80 9.95
N ILE A 118 29.23 -9.50 10.24
CA ILE A 118 30.33 -8.94 11.05
C ILE A 118 29.80 -8.82 12.47
N VAL A 119 30.46 -9.49 13.41
CA VAL A 119 30.00 -9.63 14.79
C VAL A 119 30.97 -8.96 15.74
N TYR A 120 30.47 -8.00 16.52
CA TYR A 120 31.13 -7.48 17.70
C TYR A 120 30.53 -8.13 18.94
N GLU A 121 31.36 -8.68 19.82
CA GLU A 121 30.90 -9.28 21.08
C GLU A 121 31.71 -8.77 22.28
N ARG A 122 30.99 -8.36 23.33
CA ARG A 122 31.59 -8.02 24.63
C ARG A 122 30.61 -8.22 25.77
N GLY A 123 31.02 -8.98 26.79
CA GLY A 123 30.26 -9.10 28.04
C GLY A 123 28.88 -9.76 27.88
N GLY A 124 28.70 -10.60 26.85
CA GLY A 124 27.42 -11.23 26.53
C GLY A 124 26.43 -10.33 25.75
N GLU A 125 26.89 -9.16 25.31
CA GLU A 125 26.17 -8.30 24.37
C GLU A 125 26.84 -8.35 22.99
N THR A 126 26.00 -8.39 21.96
CA THR A 126 26.44 -8.53 20.57
C THR A 126 25.88 -7.38 19.74
N VAL A 127 26.70 -6.83 18.85
CA VAL A 127 26.27 -5.94 17.76
C VAL A 127 26.73 -6.55 16.45
N ALA A 128 25.82 -6.82 15.53
CA ALA A 128 26.15 -7.45 14.26
C ALA A 128 25.58 -6.72 13.05
N TYR A 129 26.39 -6.64 12.00
CA TYR A 129 25.95 -6.28 10.67
C TYR A 129 25.64 -7.55 9.88
N GLN A 130 24.39 -7.74 9.46
CA GLN A 130 23.92 -8.92 8.73
C GLN A 130 22.80 -8.53 7.76
N GLY A 131 22.88 -8.98 6.51
CA GLY A 131 21.81 -8.81 5.51
C GLY A 131 21.50 -7.36 5.15
N GLY A 132 22.45 -6.44 5.35
CA GLY A 132 22.25 -5.00 5.16
C GLY A 132 21.64 -4.28 6.37
N GLY A 133 21.35 -4.97 7.48
CA GLY A 133 20.88 -4.37 8.73
C GLY A 133 21.93 -4.43 9.84
N VAL A 134 21.74 -3.61 10.87
CA VAL A 134 22.54 -3.66 12.11
C VAL A 134 21.62 -4.06 13.27
N TRP A 135 22.03 -5.10 13.98
CA TRP A 135 21.27 -5.76 15.03
C TRP A 135 22.05 -5.72 16.33
N ARG A 136 21.36 -5.43 17.43
CA ARG A 136 21.89 -5.59 18.80
C ARG A 136 21.24 -6.81 19.43
N SER A 137 21.97 -7.59 20.21
CA SER A 137 21.39 -8.65 21.04
C SER A 137 21.93 -8.59 22.46
N THR A 138 21.00 -8.65 23.43
CA THR A 138 21.31 -8.65 24.87
C THR A 138 20.40 -9.66 25.56
N GLY A 139 20.98 -10.70 26.18
CA GLY A 139 20.21 -11.69 26.95
C GLY A 139 19.17 -12.46 26.13
N GLY A 140 19.46 -12.72 24.85
CA GLY A 140 18.57 -13.47 23.94
C GLY A 140 17.43 -12.66 23.32
N ARG A 141 17.40 -11.34 23.53
CA ARG A 141 16.47 -10.44 22.84
C ARG A 141 17.26 -9.56 21.88
N SER A 142 16.82 -9.48 20.63
CA SER A 142 17.50 -8.64 19.64
C SER A 142 16.74 -7.34 19.38
N GLU A 143 17.42 -6.31 18.92
CA GLU A 143 16.82 -5.03 18.54
C GLU A 143 17.46 -4.54 17.25
N MET A 144 16.65 -3.91 16.39
CA MET A 144 17.14 -3.32 15.16
C MET A 144 17.72 -1.94 15.44
N VAL A 145 18.99 -1.75 15.11
CA VAL A 145 19.72 -0.47 15.23
C VAL A 145 19.66 0.30 13.92
N SER A 146 19.94 -0.38 12.80
CA SER A 146 19.82 0.15 11.44
C SER A 146 19.01 -0.84 10.58
N PRO A 147 17.99 -0.39 9.83
CA PRO A 147 17.18 -1.27 9.01
C PRO A 147 17.94 -1.71 7.73
N PRO A 148 17.73 -2.95 7.26
CA PRO A 148 18.11 -3.36 5.91
C PRO A 148 17.53 -2.45 4.83
N GLU A 149 18.21 -2.39 3.69
CA GLU A 149 17.62 -1.82 2.48
C GLU A 149 16.41 -2.65 2.04
N PHE A 150 15.24 -2.04 2.14
CA PHE A 150 13.97 -2.66 1.80
C PHE A 150 13.01 -1.58 1.33
N HIS A 151 12.52 -1.74 0.10
CA HIS A 151 11.57 -0.82 -0.48
C HIS A 151 10.28 -1.59 -0.77
N TYR A 152 9.23 -1.25 -0.04
CA TYR A 152 7.87 -1.65 -0.36
C TYR A 152 7.08 -0.37 -0.55
N ARG A 153 6.74 -0.05 -1.81
CA ARG A 153 5.97 1.14 -2.16
C ARG A 153 4.65 0.69 -2.76
N GLY A 154 3.55 1.18 -2.19
CA GLY A 154 2.19 1.01 -2.71
C GLY A 154 1.39 2.33 -2.75
N THR A 155 2.03 3.48 -2.50
CA THR A 155 1.33 4.78 -2.41
C THR A 155 1.31 5.59 -3.70
N ASP A 156 2.24 5.36 -4.63
CA ASP A 156 2.45 6.19 -5.84
C ASP A 156 2.69 5.30 -7.09
N GLY A 157 2.13 4.08 -7.10
CA GLY A 157 2.33 3.09 -8.17
C GLY A 157 2.10 1.64 -7.70
N PRO A 158 2.33 0.64 -8.58
CA PRO A 158 2.06 -0.75 -8.28
C PRO A 158 2.87 -1.21 -7.07
N GLU A 159 2.24 -1.98 -6.19
CA GLU A 159 2.91 -2.55 -5.01
C GLU A 159 4.15 -3.33 -5.46
N THR A 160 5.29 -2.69 -5.26
CA THR A 160 6.60 -3.18 -5.69
C THR A 160 7.43 -3.43 -4.46
N LEU A 161 7.85 -4.68 -4.29
CA LEU A 161 8.82 -5.06 -3.28
C LEU A 161 10.20 -5.18 -3.93
N THR A 162 11.15 -4.35 -3.47
CA THR A 162 12.55 -4.43 -3.85
C THR A 162 13.42 -4.75 -2.64
N LEU A 163 14.12 -5.87 -2.72
CA LEU A 163 14.98 -6.42 -1.67
C LEU A 163 16.40 -6.66 -2.21
N PRO A 164 17.30 -5.66 -2.08
CA PRO A 164 18.71 -5.84 -2.37
C PRO A 164 19.44 -6.43 -1.16
N LEU A 165 19.73 -7.73 -1.20
CA LEU A 165 20.39 -8.45 -0.12
C LEU A 165 21.90 -8.26 -0.18
N VAL A 166 22.48 -7.67 0.86
CA VAL A 166 23.95 -7.61 1.03
C VAL A 166 24.42 -8.84 1.80
N THR A 167 25.34 -9.61 1.21
CA THR A 167 25.86 -10.86 1.78
C THR A 167 27.37 -10.82 1.95
N ILE A 168 27.89 -11.33 3.06
CA ILE A 168 29.32 -11.45 3.31
C ILE A 168 29.76 -12.84 2.82
N GLU A 169 30.49 -12.88 1.72
CA GLU A 169 30.87 -14.16 1.08
C GLU A 169 32.20 -14.70 1.57
N LYS A 170 33.09 -13.80 1.99
CA LYS A 170 34.42 -14.11 2.53
C LYS A 170 34.84 -13.08 3.55
N GLY A 171 35.58 -13.50 4.56
CA GLY A 171 36.32 -12.58 5.39
C GLY A 171 37.38 -13.19 6.28
N SER A 172 38.10 -12.30 6.98
CA SER A 172 39.08 -12.70 7.98
C SER A 172 38.39 -13.09 9.28
N ALA A 173 38.73 -14.27 9.84
CA ALA A 173 38.14 -14.77 11.08
C ALA A 173 38.26 -13.81 12.28
N GLY A 174 39.25 -12.92 12.27
CA GLY A 174 39.35 -11.78 13.20
C GLY A 174 39.64 -10.50 12.42
N LEU A 175 39.05 -9.40 12.86
CA LEU A 175 39.19 -8.08 12.24
C LEU A 175 39.95 -7.11 13.15
N SER A 176 40.79 -6.29 12.53
CA SER A 176 41.39 -5.13 13.20
C SER A 176 40.38 -3.98 13.35
N GLU A 177 40.77 -2.92 14.07
CA GLU A 177 39.95 -1.70 14.18
C GLU A 177 39.61 -1.05 12.83
N THR A 178 40.41 -1.31 11.79
CA THR A 178 40.07 -0.88 10.43
C THR A 178 39.57 -2.08 9.64
N VAL A 179 38.33 -1.97 9.17
CA VAL A 179 37.67 -2.98 8.34
C VAL A 179 37.63 -2.46 6.90
N GLN A 180 38.15 -3.26 5.97
CA GLN A 180 38.02 -3.03 4.54
C GLN A 180 36.91 -3.90 3.98
N ILE A 181 35.99 -3.26 3.26
CA ILE A 181 34.91 -3.93 2.52
C ILE A 181 35.22 -3.76 1.03
N SER A 182 35.22 -4.84 0.28
CA SER A 182 35.38 -4.81 -1.17
C SER A 182 34.29 -5.61 -1.86
N GLU A 183 34.00 -5.25 -3.10
CA GLU A 183 33.06 -6.00 -3.94
C GLU A 183 33.57 -7.44 -4.09
N SER A 184 32.67 -8.42 -3.98
CA SER A 184 33.03 -9.79 -4.31
C SER A 184 33.18 -9.94 -5.82
N ALA A 185 34.02 -10.86 -6.27
CA ALA A 185 34.13 -11.20 -7.69
C ALA A 185 32.84 -11.79 -8.28
N THR A 186 31.87 -12.10 -7.41
CA THR A 186 30.51 -12.49 -7.76
C THR A 186 29.68 -11.20 -7.92
N ASP A 187 29.54 -10.71 -9.16
CA ASP A 187 28.72 -9.53 -9.49
C ASP A 187 27.31 -9.62 -8.88
N ALA A 188 26.66 -8.46 -8.68
CA ALA A 188 25.24 -8.36 -8.31
C ALA A 188 24.37 -9.33 -9.14
N ARG A 189 23.70 -10.28 -8.47
CA ARG A 189 22.89 -11.30 -9.13
C ARG A 189 21.40 -11.07 -8.91
N PRO A 190 20.57 -11.01 -9.97
CA PRO A 190 19.14 -11.06 -9.81
C PRO A 190 18.74 -12.45 -9.27
N VAL A 191 18.00 -12.46 -8.17
CA VAL A 191 17.33 -13.64 -7.61
C VAL A 191 15.90 -13.73 -8.16
N PHE A 192 15.22 -12.59 -8.28
CA PHE A 192 13.88 -12.49 -8.83
C PHE A 192 13.70 -11.14 -9.57
N PRO A 193 13.01 -11.07 -10.73
CA PRO A 193 12.39 -12.17 -11.46
C PRO A 193 13.41 -13.17 -12.03
N ASN A 194 12.94 -14.37 -12.38
CA ASN A 194 13.74 -15.46 -12.93
C ASN A 194 13.06 -16.09 -14.16
N ALA A 195 13.62 -17.18 -14.69
CA ALA A 195 13.10 -17.83 -15.90
C ALA A 195 11.70 -18.45 -15.72
N ASP A 196 11.38 -18.88 -14.51
CA ASP A 196 10.12 -19.57 -14.16
C ASP A 196 9.06 -18.58 -13.65
N TYR A 197 9.46 -17.45 -13.08
CA TYR A 197 8.56 -16.42 -12.57
C TYR A 197 9.00 -15.03 -13.03
N GLY A 198 8.12 -14.37 -13.79
CA GLY A 198 8.28 -12.99 -14.24
C GLY A 198 7.52 -12.01 -13.37
N ASN A 199 7.82 -10.73 -13.57
CA ASN A 199 6.94 -9.65 -13.17
C ASN A 199 6.03 -9.25 -14.35
N PRO A 200 4.80 -8.76 -14.09
CA PRO A 200 4.18 -8.71 -12.77
C PRO A 200 3.79 -10.10 -12.26
N LEU A 201 3.62 -10.24 -10.93
CA LEU A 201 3.03 -11.43 -10.28
C LEU A 201 1.54 -11.50 -10.62
N ALA A 202 1.25 -11.82 -11.88
CA ALA A 202 -0.07 -11.70 -12.49
C ALA A 202 -1.00 -12.86 -12.13
N ASP A 203 -0.73 -13.68 -11.11
CA ASP A 203 -1.58 -14.78 -10.69
C ASP A 203 -1.94 -14.62 -9.21
N SER A 204 -3.23 -14.60 -8.92
CA SER A 204 -3.76 -14.41 -7.57
C SER A 204 -3.56 -15.63 -6.66
N ASN A 205 -3.07 -16.75 -7.20
CA ASN A 205 -2.63 -17.91 -6.43
C ASN A 205 -1.12 -17.93 -6.18
N VAL A 206 -0.37 -16.92 -6.62
CA VAL A 206 1.06 -16.82 -6.26
C VAL A 206 1.16 -16.39 -4.82
N THR A 207 2.02 -17.04 -4.04
CA THR A 207 2.39 -16.71 -2.67
C THR A 207 3.89 -16.43 -2.62
N VAL A 208 4.31 -15.42 -1.86
CA VAL A 208 5.74 -15.14 -1.62
C VAL A 208 6.01 -15.29 -0.13
N GLU A 209 6.84 -16.25 0.22
CA GLU A 209 7.31 -16.51 1.57
C GLU A 209 8.78 -16.10 1.70
N ILE A 210 9.11 -15.39 2.78
CA ILE A 210 10.49 -15.08 3.13
C ILE A 210 10.80 -15.73 4.48
N THR A 211 11.79 -16.62 4.51
CA THR A 211 12.30 -17.25 5.73
C THR A 211 13.71 -16.75 6.02
N VAL A 212 13.93 -16.22 7.22
CA VAL A 212 15.26 -15.82 7.70
C VAL A 212 15.65 -16.70 8.87
N GLN A 213 16.77 -17.40 8.75
CA GLN A 213 17.44 -18.07 9.87
C GLN A 213 18.58 -17.17 10.35
N SER A 214 18.52 -16.73 11.61
CA SER A 214 19.46 -15.79 12.21
C SER A 214 19.33 -15.78 13.74
N GLU A 215 20.43 -15.52 14.46
CA GLU A 215 20.39 -15.22 15.90
C GLU A 215 19.57 -13.97 16.24
N TYR A 216 19.25 -13.14 15.23
CA TYR A 216 18.47 -11.90 15.34
C TYR A 216 17.04 -12.06 14.78
N ALA A 217 16.52 -13.29 14.70
CA ALA A 217 15.24 -13.61 14.06
C ALA A 217 14.05 -12.79 14.60
N ASP A 218 14.01 -12.53 15.90
CA ASP A 218 12.95 -11.74 16.52
C ASP A 218 12.94 -10.27 16.07
N ALA A 219 14.13 -9.69 15.84
CA ALA A 219 14.27 -8.34 15.29
C ALA A 219 13.96 -8.29 13.78
N TRP A 220 14.36 -9.31 13.03
CA TRP A 220 13.95 -9.47 11.61
C TRP A 220 12.43 -9.55 11.47
N GLY A 221 11.74 -10.30 12.33
CA GLY A 221 10.28 -10.37 12.33
C GLY A 221 9.62 -9.01 12.54
N ARG A 222 10.03 -8.28 13.59
CA ARG A 222 9.53 -6.92 13.84
C ARG A 222 9.83 -5.95 12.70
N PHE A 223 10.99 -6.08 12.06
CA PHE A 223 11.34 -5.29 10.87
C PHE A 223 10.33 -5.52 9.75
N PHE A 224 10.08 -6.77 9.37
CA PHE A 224 9.13 -7.08 8.29
C PHE A 224 7.70 -6.65 8.63
N GLU A 225 7.23 -6.89 9.85
CA GLU A 225 5.90 -6.42 10.31
C GLU A 225 5.78 -4.89 10.24
N SER A 226 6.87 -4.16 10.50
CA SER A 226 6.87 -2.69 10.46
C SER A 226 6.93 -2.11 9.05
N ARG A 227 7.41 -2.89 8.06
CA ARG A 227 7.70 -2.43 6.69
C ARG A 227 6.75 -3.01 5.64
N THR A 228 6.01 -4.06 5.96
CA THR A 228 5.12 -4.76 5.05
C THR A 228 3.79 -5.08 5.72
N SER A 229 2.80 -5.40 4.90
CA SER A 229 1.55 -6.04 5.33
C SER A 229 1.70 -7.56 5.56
N ALA A 230 2.95 -8.08 5.66
CA ALA A 230 3.21 -9.49 5.86
C ALA A 230 2.77 -9.95 7.25
N SER A 231 2.27 -11.17 7.34
CA SER A 231 2.07 -11.85 8.62
C SER A 231 3.26 -12.72 8.95
N VAL A 232 3.75 -12.64 10.20
CA VAL A 232 4.68 -13.64 10.73
C VAL A 232 3.93 -14.95 10.88
N THR A 233 4.33 -15.97 10.13
CA THR A 233 3.68 -17.29 10.11
C THR A 233 4.40 -18.31 10.99
N ASP A 234 5.69 -18.11 11.26
CA ASP A 234 6.49 -18.92 12.18
C ASP A 234 7.60 -18.07 12.79
N LEU A 235 7.80 -18.18 14.11
CA LEU A 235 8.87 -17.50 14.84
C LEU A 235 9.44 -18.44 15.91
N THR A 236 10.73 -18.78 15.76
CA THR A 236 11.55 -19.51 16.74
C THR A 236 12.69 -18.62 17.22
N ASP A 237 13.50 -19.11 18.16
CA ASP A 237 14.65 -18.36 18.70
C ASP A 237 15.67 -17.97 17.62
N ASP A 238 15.74 -18.72 16.52
CA ASP A 238 16.75 -18.58 15.46
C ASP A 238 16.17 -18.49 14.04
N ARG A 239 14.85 -18.43 13.88
CA ARG A 239 14.19 -18.39 12.57
C ARG A 239 12.90 -17.59 12.60
N VAL A 240 12.69 -16.75 11.59
CA VAL A 240 11.42 -16.09 11.31
C VAL A 240 10.98 -16.42 9.89
N ARG A 241 9.69 -16.70 9.73
CA ARG A 241 9.04 -16.86 8.44
C ARG A 241 7.91 -15.84 8.34
N ILE A 242 7.89 -15.15 7.22
CA ILE A 242 6.83 -14.21 6.87
C ILE A 242 6.21 -14.61 5.53
N GLU A 243 4.91 -14.41 5.43
CA GLU A 243 4.18 -14.56 4.18
C GLU A 243 3.71 -13.19 3.72
N LEU A 244 4.12 -12.79 2.52
CA LEU A 244 3.65 -11.56 1.90
C LEU A 244 2.24 -11.78 1.37
N ARG A 245 1.35 -10.83 1.66
CA ARG A 245 0.01 -10.82 1.08
C ARG A 245 0.10 -10.46 -0.40
N THR A 246 0.26 -11.47 -1.23
CA THR A 246 0.35 -11.36 -2.69
C THR A 246 -1.01 -11.27 -3.36
N ALA A 247 -2.08 -11.67 -2.66
CA ALA A 247 -3.42 -11.64 -3.19
C ALA A 247 -4.47 -11.35 -2.09
N THR A 248 -5.66 -10.91 -2.50
CA THR A 248 -6.73 -10.47 -1.59
C THR A 248 -8.11 -10.83 -2.13
N VAL A 249 -9.05 -11.03 -1.20
CA VAL A 249 -10.48 -10.93 -1.49
C VAL A 249 -10.97 -9.61 -0.92
N HIS A 250 -11.53 -8.75 -1.76
CA HIS A 250 -12.09 -7.47 -1.31
C HIS A 250 -13.37 -7.67 -0.48
N PRO A 251 -13.63 -6.82 0.54
CA PRO A 251 -14.82 -6.92 1.37
C PRO A 251 -16.09 -6.55 0.61
N THR A 252 -17.23 -6.77 1.26
CA THR A 252 -18.54 -6.41 0.69
C THR A 252 -18.78 -4.91 0.69
N LEU A 253 -19.52 -4.41 -0.30
CA LEU A 253 -19.88 -3.00 -0.44
C LEU A 253 -21.02 -2.59 0.50
N SER A 254 -20.71 -2.45 1.79
CA SER A 254 -21.66 -2.08 2.84
C SER A 254 -21.78 -0.58 3.11
N ALA A 255 -20.99 0.24 2.40
CA ALA A 255 -20.94 1.69 2.56
C ALA A 255 -21.33 2.41 1.27
N SER A 256 -21.88 3.62 1.41
CA SER A 256 -22.20 4.51 0.30
C SER A 256 -20.97 5.27 -0.16
N VAL A 257 -20.17 5.74 0.80
CA VAL A 257 -18.89 6.41 0.59
C VAL A 257 -17.87 5.85 1.56
N SER A 258 -16.73 5.41 1.04
CA SER A 258 -15.61 4.89 1.83
C SER A 258 -14.30 5.57 1.45
N ALA A 259 -13.77 6.41 2.34
CA ALA A 259 -12.41 6.94 2.25
C ALA A 259 -11.42 6.00 2.97
N THR A 260 -10.54 5.35 2.22
CA THR A 260 -9.69 4.24 2.68
C THR A 260 -8.30 4.68 3.16
N GLY A 261 -7.81 5.84 2.71
CA GLY A 261 -6.57 6.41 3.20
C GLY A 261 -6.72 6.96 4.61
N ARG A 262 -5.63 7.07 5.38
CA ARG A 262 -5.57 7.85 6.64
C ARG A 262 -5.60 9.36 6.36
N ALA A 263 -6.52 9.78 5.50
CA ALA A 263 -6.65 11.16 5.06
C ALA A 263 -7.79 11.82 5.84
N GLU A 264 -7.61 13.10 6.11
CA GLU A 264 -8.68 13.94 6.64
C GLU A 264 -9.78 14.05 5.58
N LEU A 265 -11.00 13.59 5.87
CA LEU A 265 -12.16 13.88 5.03
C LEU A 265 -12.54 15.34 5.29
N ARG A 266 -12.06 16.23 4.41
CA ARG A 266 -12.25 17.68 4.53
C ARG A 266 -13.51 18.10 3.79
N MET A 267 -14.54 18.44 4.56
CA MET A 267 -15.81 18.90 3.99
C MET A 267 -15.87 20.43 3.81
N GLY A 268 -14.74 21.14 4.02
CA GLY A 268 -14.68 22.60 4.10
C GLY A 268 -15.07 23.36 2.83
N ASP A 269 -15.00 22.68 1.68
CA ASP A 269 -15.28 23.19 0.34
C ASP A 269 -16.51 22.52 -0.28
N ILE A 270 -17.35 21.86 0.54
CA ILE A 270 -18.68 21.36 0.15
C ILE A 270 -19.70 22.41 0.52
N ASP A 271 -20.53 22.90 -0.39
CA ASP A 271 -21.68 23.72 -0.01
C ASP A 271 -22.79 22.85 0.61
N TRP A 272 -23.15 21.75 -0.07
CA TRP A 272 -24.22 20.86 0.37
C TRP A 272 -23.91 19.38 0.10
N LEU A 273 -24.07 18.53 1.12
CA LEU A 273 -24.04 17.07 0.97
C LEU A 273 -25.30 16.44 1.56
N TYR A 274 -25.95 15.59 0.77
CA TYR A 274 -27.08 14.78 1.21
C TYR A 274 -26.84 13.32 0.89
N ALA A 275 -26.92 12.48 1.93
CA ALA A 275 -26.80 11.04 1.78
C ALA A 275 -28.01 10.32 2.36
N ASP A 276 -28.58 9.38 1.62
CA ASP A 276 -29.60 8.43 2.07
C ASP A 276 -29.42 7.06 1.37
N SER A 277 -30.45 6.22 1.40
CA SER A 277 -30.42 4.91 0.76
C SER A 277 -31.72 4.60 0.02
N TYR A 278 -31.61 3.63 -0.90
CA TYR A 278 -32.72 2.97 -1.56
C TYR A 278 -32.37 1.51 -1.81
N ASN A 279 -33.33 0.71 -2.29
CA ASN A 279 -33.04 -0.64 -2.71
C ASN A 279 -33.51 -0.85 -4.14
N SER A 280 -32.57 -1.03 -5.07
CA SER A 280 -32.87 -1.18 -6.50
C SER A 280 -33.70 -2.43 -6.80
N THR A 281 -33.73 -3.45 -5.91
CA THR A 281 -34.62 -4.61 -6.06
C THR A 281 -36.10 -4.25 -5.90
N ASN A 282 -36.41 -3.09 -5.31
CA ASN A 282 -37.77 -2.63 -5.06
C ASN A 282 -38.24 -1.56 -6.08
N GLY A 283 -37.34 -1.09 -6.96
CA GLY A 283 -37.62 -0.03 -7.94
C GLY A 283 -36.52 1.03 -7.99
N THR A 284 -36.72 2.06 -8.82
CA THR A 284 -35.82 3.22 -8.93
C THR A 284 -35.81 4.03 -7.64
N TYR A 285 -34.78 4.86 -7.43
CA TYR A 285 -34.71 5.75 -6.26
C TYR A 285 -35.96 6.66 -6.17
N SER A 286 -36.35 7.27 -7.28
CA SER A 286 -37.52 8.16 -7.39
C SER A 286 -38.88 7.48 -7.12
N SER A 287 -38.94 6.14 -7.15
CA SER A 287 -40.17 5.39 -6.95
C SER A 287 -40.45 5.02 -5.49
N GLN A 288 -39.54 5.35 -4.58
CA GLN A 288 -39.59 4.96 -3.17
C GLN A 288 -39.23 6.13 -2.25
N PRO A 289 -39.65 6.09 -0.97
CA PRO A 289 -39.20 7.08 -0.01
C PRO A 289 -37.71 6.89 0.34
N PRO A 290 -36.97 7.99 0.59
CA PRO A 290 -35.62 7.96 1.14
C PRO A 290 -35.43 7.05 2.37
N GLY A 291 -34.52 6.10 2.26
CA GLY A 291 -34.09 5.23 3.35
C GLY A 291 -33.20 5.92 4.40
N GLU A 292 -32.71 5.12 5.35
CA GLU A 292 -31.84 5.58 6.44
C GLU A 292 -30.58 4.71 6.60
N ASN A 293 -30.22 3.96 5.55
CA ASN A 293 -29.08 3.04 5.56
C ASN A 293 -27.87 3.59 4.80
N ALA A 294 -27.77 4.90 4.59
CA ALA A 294 -26.53 5.49 4.10
C ALA A 294 -25.39 5.21 5.09
N SER A 295 -24.17 5.07 4.59
CA SER A 295 -23.01 4.89 5.46
C SER A 295 -21.80 5.57 4.84
N VAL A 296 -21.37 6.65 5.47
CA VAL A 296 -20.18 7.42 5.11
C VAL A 296 -19.09 7.09 6.12
N GLN A 297 -17.95 6.63 5.63
CA GLN A 297 -16.83 6.25 6.47
C GLN A 297 -15.50 6.82 5.99
N THR A 298 -14.64 7.19 6.94
CA THR A 298 -13.27 7.64 6.67
C THR A 298 -12.29 7.07 7.67
N ARG A 299 -11.13 6.61 7.20
CA ARG A 299 -9.99 6.27 8.05
C ARG A 299 -9.25 7.56 8.40
N GLY A 300 -9.12 7.86 9.69
CA GLY A 300 -8.56 9.13 10.18
C GLY A 300 -9.62 10.13 10.65
N GLU A 301 -9.34 11.42 10.46
CA GLU A 301 -10.19 12.51 10.97
C GLU A 301 -11.29 12.89 9.97
N PHE A 302 -12.54 12.95 10.44
CA PHE A 302 -13.60 13.69 9.76
C PHE A 302 -13.51 15.16 10.18
N ALA A 303 -13.22 16.06 9.24
CA ALA A 303 -13.10 17.48 9.51
C ALA A 303 -14.18 18.29 8.78
N LEU A 304 -15.00 19.02 9.57
CA LEU A 304 -16.10 19.81 9.02
C LEU A 304 -15.62 21.13 8.38
N THR A 305 -14.40 21.60 8.64
CA THR A 305 -13.85 22.81 7.99
C THR A 305 -12.33 22.75 7.90
N ARG A 306 -11.75 23.41 6.90
CA ARG A 306 -10.34 23.83 6.93
C ARG A 306 -10.16 24.84 8.07
N GLY A 307 -9.22 24.61 8.97
CA GLY A 307 -9.00 25.43 10.17
C GLY A 307 -9.02 26.95 9.87
N GLY A 308 -10.15 27.60 10.18
CA GLY A 308 -10.33 29.04 10.01
C GLY A 308 -11.60 29.51 9.28
N GLY A 309 -12.40 28.61 8.70
CA GLY A 309 -13.70 28.94 8.09
C GLY A 309 -13.87 28.32 6.72
N GLY A 310 -14.62 27.21 6.64
CA GLY A 310 -15.09 26.62 5.39
C GLY A 310 -16.49 27.10 5.04
N ASN A 311 -16.83 27.07 3.74
CA ASN A 311 -18.12 27.49 3.18
C ASN A 311 -19.25 26.48 3.42
N THR A 312 -18.97 25.35 4.10
CA THR A 312 -19.96 24.30 4.35
C THR A 312 -21.28 24.83 4.84
N GLU A 313 -22.34 24.69 4.04
CA GLU A 313 -23.67 25.17 4.44
C GLU A 313 -24.39 24.06 5.20
N ARG A 314 -24.42 22.84 4.65
CA ARG A 314 -25.15 21.73 5.25
C ARG A 314 -24.68 20.35 4.80
N ILE A 315 -24.50 19.46 5.76
CA ILE A 315 -24.32 18.03 5.58
C ILE A 315 -25.48 17.30 6.26
N LYS A 316 -26.20 16.47 5.50
CA LYS A 316 -27.27 15.62 6.02
C LYS A 316 -27.05 14.17 5.59
N ILE A 317 -26.82 13.29 6.56
CA ILE A 317 -26.65 11.85 6.34
C ILE A 317 -27.78 11.11 7.05
N ARG A 318 -28.69 10.53 6.28
CA ARG A 318 -29.71 9.60 6.75
C ARG A 318 -29.08 8.21 6.90
N GLY A 319 -28.34 8.04 7.99
CA GLY A 319 -27.63 6.81 8.29
C GLY A 319 -26.40 7.03 9.17
N ASN A 320 -25.33 6.30 8.89
CA ASN A 320 -24.14 6.25 9.73
C ASN A 320 -23.02 7.16 9.20
N LEU A 321 -22.35 7.87 10.11
CA LEU A 321 -21.07 8.52 9.89
C LEU A 321 -20.02 7.93 10.84
N THR A 322 -18.99 7.30 10.30
CA THR A 322 -17.93 6.62 11.06
C THR A 322 -16.54 7.17 10.72
N ALA A 323 -15.76 7.53 11.75
CA ALA A 323 -14.39 8.05 11.59
C ALA A 323 -13.50 7.65 12.79
N GLU A 324 -12.17 7.75 12.69
CA GLU A 324 -11.28 7.56 13.86
C GLU A 324 -11.39 8.74 14.83
N SER A 325 -11.63 9.93 14.30
CA SER A 325 -11.82 11.14 15.09
C SER A 325 -12.71 12.14 14.36
N PHE A 326 -13.28 13.10 15.11
CA PHE A 326 -14.13 14.15 14.58
C PHE A 326 -13.60 15.52 14.97
N ASN A 327 -13.37 16.38 13.99
CA ASN A 327 -13.02 17.77 14.15
C ASN A 327 -14.17 18.65 13.67
N ILE A 328 -15.00 19.06 14.63
CA ILE A 328 -16.15 19.94 14.41
C ILE A 328 -15.87 21.23 15.18
N PRO A 329 -15.57 22.35 14.51
CA PRO A 329 -15.30 23.60 15.19
C PRO A 329 -16.48 24.08 16.05
N PRO A 330 -16.23 24.78 17.16
CA PRO A 330 -17.28 25.36 17.99
C PRO A 330 -18.24 26.23 17.15
N GLY A 331 -19.55 26.04 17.35
CA GLY A 331 -20.60 26.79 16.64
C GLY A 331 -20.93 26.28 15.24
N GLN A 332 -20.28 25.23 14.74
CA GLN A 332 -20.53 24.64 13.41
C GLN A 332 -21.34 23.33 13.47
N SER A 333 -21.71 22.84 14.67
CA SER A 333 -22.40 21.56 14.85
C SER A 333 -23.73 21.46 14.10
N ASP A 334 -24.44 22.57 13.97
CA ASP A 334 -25.78 22.61 13.34
C ASP A 334 -25.73 22.34 11.83
N LYS A 335 -24.54 22.46 11.22
CA LYS A 335 -24.30 22.13 9.82
C LYS A 335 -24.23 20.64 9.57
N LEU A 336 -23.96 19.82 10.61
CA LEU A 336 -23.84 18.38 10.50
C LEU A 336 -25.06 17.68 11.12
N ASN A 337 -25.93 17.14 10.28
CA ASN A 337 -27.10 16.37 10.71
C ASN A 337 -26.94 14.90 10.27
N VAL A 338 -26.69 14.01 11.23
CA VAL A 338 -26.49 12.58 10.98
C VAL A 338 -27.38 11.76 11.92
N THR A 339 -27.98 10.68 11.43
CA THR A 339 -28.77 9.76 12.25
C THR A 339 -27.91 9.10 13.34
N ASN A 340 -26.78 8.48 12.96
CA ASN A 340 -25.85 7.86 13.89
C ASN A 340 -24.41 8.31 13.60
N LYS A 341 -23.70 8.79 14.63
CA LYS A 341 -22.29 9.18 14.54
C LYS A 341 -21.45 8.33 15.50
N SER A 342 -20.41 7.67 15.01
CA SER A 342 -19.57 6.75 15.80
C SER A 342 -18.08 6.90 15.50
N THR A 343 -17.25 6.64 16.51
CA THR A 343 -15.80 6.53 16.36
C THR A 343 -15.37 5.07 16.26
N GLU A 344 -14.51 4.74 15.30
CA GLU A 344 -13.93 3.39 15.11
C GLU A 344 -12.45 3.52 14.77
N THR A 345 -11.62 2.59 15.20
CA THR A 345 -10.18 2.52 14.86
C THR A 345 -9.83 1.27 14.05
N ALA A 346 -10.68 0.25 14.11
CA ALA A 346 -10.54 -1.00 13.37
C ALA A 346 -11.32 -0.93 12.05
N PHE A 347 -10.79 -0.19 11.08
CA PHE A 347 -11.30 -0.24 9.71
C PHE A 347 -10.62 -1.35 8.89
N ASP A 348 -11.37 -1.97 7.98
CA ASP A 348 -10.81 -2.89 6.99
C ASP A 348 -9.80 -2.16 6.11
N GLU A 349 -8.58 -2.70 5.99
CA GLU A 349 -7.58 -2.20 5.06
C GLU A 349 -7.87 -2.75 3.67
N LEU A 350 -8.15 -1.85 2.73
CA LEU A 350 -8.44 -2.22 1.36
C LEU A 350 -7.13 -2.28 0.59
N ALA A 351 -6.81 -3.47 0.13
CA ALA A 351 -5.72 -3.69 -0.80
C ALA A 351 -5.95 -2.91 -2.12
N PRO A 352 -4.87 -2.46 -2.79
CA PRO A 352 -4.92 -1.94 -4.14
C PRO A 352 -5.57 -2.90 -5.14
N VAL A 353 -6.14 -2.34 -6.20
CA VAL A 353 -6.83 -3.08 -7.28
C VAL A 353 -5.99 -3.21 -8.55
N GLU A 354 -4.85 -2.53 -8.64
CA GLU A 354 -4.00 -2.48 -9.83
C GLU A 354 -3.57 -3.87 -10.32
N GLY A 355 -3.09 -4.73 -9.41
CA GLY A 355 -2.67 -6.09 -9.77
C GLY A 355 -3.80 -6.89 -10.41
N GLY A 356 -5.01 -6.80 -9.86
CA GLY A 356 -6.22 -7.40 -10.42
C GLY A 356 -6.64 -6.84 -11.77
N ILE A 357 -6.51 -5.53 -11.99
CA ILE A 357 -6.81 -4.88 -13.27
C ILE A 357 -5.79 -5.30 -14.32
N ARG A 358 -4.49 -5.15 -14.04
CA ARG A 358 -3.40 -5.48 -14.98
C ARG A 358 -3.37 -6.95 -15.35
N GLN A 359 -3.64 -7.86 -14.41
CA GLN A 359 -3.78 -9.29 -14.69
C GLN A 359 -4.82 -9.55 -15.79
N ARG A 360 -5.98 -8.88 -15.73
CA ARG A 360 -7.06 -9.08 -16.70
C ARG A 360 -6.74 -8.48 -18.07
N ILE A 361 -6.11 -7.30 -18.09
CA ILE A 361 -5.60 -6.67 -19.32
C ILE A 361 -4.57 -7.59 -19.99
N ALA A 362 -3.58 -8.07 -19.22
CA ALA A 362 -2.58 -9.02 -19.71
C ALA A 362 -3.21 -10.31 -20.23
N GLY A 363 -4.30 -10.78 -19.60
CA GLY A 363 -5.07 -11.95 -20.07
C GLY A 363 -5.69 -11.78 -21.46
N VAL A 364 -5.98 -10.56 -21.89
CA VAL A 364 -6.40 -10.27 -23.28
C VAL A 364 -5.18 -10.19 -24.20
N ARG A 365 -4.13 -9.44 -23.81
CA ARG A 365 -2.91 -9.27 -24.61
C ARG A 365 -2.17 -10.58 -24.88
N ASN A 366 -2.13 -11.50 -23.91
CA ASN A 366 -1.49 -12.80 -24.02
C ASN A 366 -2.18 -13.75 -25.02
N ARG A 367 -3.34 -13.37 -25.57
CA ARG A 367 -3.95 -14.08 -26.71
C ARG A 367 -3.25 -13.78 -28.03
N SER A 368 -2.31 -12.83 -28.06
CA SER A 368 -1.52 -12.42 -29.23
C SER A 368 -2.39 -12.04 -30.43
N LEU A 369 -3.47 -11.30 -30.18
CA LEU A 369 -4.47 -10.93 -31.20
C LEU A 369 -3.88 -10.14 -32.38
N ALA A 370 -2.80 -9.39 -32.15
CA ALA A 370 -2.03 -8.71 -33.19
C ALA A 370 -1.50 -9.64 -34.29
N ASP A 371 -1.34 -10.93 -34.00
CA ASP A 371 -0.90 -11.94 -34.97
C ASP A 371 -2.01 -12.97 -35.29
N THR A 372 -2.96 -13.18 -34.38
CA THR A 372 -3.88 -14.34 -34.43
C THR A 372 -5.35 -13.99 -34.59
N ALA A 373 -5.75 -12.71 -34.51
CA ALA A 373 -7.15 -12.35 -34.62
C ALA A 373 -7.71 -12.68 -36.02
N PRO A 374 -8.92 -13.27 -36.11
CA PRO A 374 -9.62 -13.51 -37.38
C PRO A 374 -9.73 -12.26 -38.26
N LYS A 375 -9.96 -11.10 -37.63
CA LYS A 375 -10.02 -9.79 -38.29
C LYS A 375 -8.93 -8.88 -37.74
N GLN A 376 -8.29 -8.16 -38.66
CA GLN A 376 -7.30 -7.13 -38.36
C GLN A 376 -7.65 -5.86 -39.14
N SER A 377 -7.53 -4.71 -38.51
CA SER A 377 -7.64 -3.39 -39.15
C SER A 377 -6.46 -2.53 -38.72
N THR A 378 -6.09 -1.52 -39.51
CA THR A 378 -5.10 -0.49 -39.14
C THR A 378 -5.72 0.73 -38.46
N GLY A 379 -7.03 0.69 -38.23
CA GLY A 379 -7.84 1.78 -37.70
C GLY A 379 -9.31 1.60 -38.09
N ILE A 380 -10.22 2.27 -37.39
CA ILE A 380 -11.65 2.32 -37.74
C ILE A 380 -12.09 3.78 -37.62
N ASP A 381 -12.34 4.44 -38.74
CA ASP A 381 -12.90 5.80 -38.77
C ASP A 381 -14.33 5.74 -39.31
N LEU A 382 -15.32 6.12 -38.50
CA LEU A 382 -16.74 6.18 -38.88
C LEU A 382 -17.28 7.60 -38.72
N SER A 383 -18.06 8.03 -39.70
CA SER A 383 -18.61 9.39 -39.77
C SER A 383 -20.05 9.41 -40.29
N GLY A 384 -20.72 10.55 -40.17
CA GLY A 384 -22.12 10.70 -40.60
C GLY A 384 -23.03 9.65 -39.95
N ASP A 385 -23.56 8.74 -40.77
CA ASP A 385 -24.49 7.68 -40.36
C ASP A 385 -23.89 6.28 -40.55
N GLU A 386 -22.57 6.20 -40.69
CA GLU A 386 -21.87 4.95 -40.95
C GLU A 386 -22.03 3.97 -39.78
N THR A 387 -22.16 2.69 -40.12
CA THR A 387 -22.30 1.61 -39.14
C THR A 387 -21.28 0.52 -39.41
N ALA A 388 -20.58 0.06 -38.39
CA ALA A 388 -19.72 -1.11 -38.45
C ALA A 388 -20.12 -2.13 -37.38
N VAL A 389 -19.94 -3.42 -37.68
CA VAL A 389 -20.24 -4.53 -36.77
C VAL A 389 -19.01 -5.41 -36.60
N ILE A 390 -18.66 -5.67 -35.34
CA ILE A 390 -17.61 -6.58 -34.89
C ILE A 390 -18.30 -7.79 -34.26
N ASP A 391 -18.45 -8.85 -35.06
CA ASP A 391 -19.11 -10.11 -34.72
C ASP A 391 -18.12 -11.27 -34.46
N GLU A 392 -16.82 -10.99 -34.59
CA GLU A 392 -15.75 -11.92 -34.27
C GLU A 392 -14.54 -11.18 -33.69
N THR A 393 -13.63 -11.92 -33.05
CA THR A 393 -12.43 -11.34 -32.44
C THR A 393 -11.64 -10.51 -33.45
N THR A 394 -11.45 -9.23 -33.13
CA THR A 394 -10.84 -8.23 -34.02
C THR A 394 -9.75 -7.48 -33.29
N TYR A 395 -8.59 -7.33 -33.96
CA TYR A 395 -7.50 -6.47 -33.52
C TYR A 395 -7.42 -5.22 -34.42
N VAL A 396 -7.30 -4.04 -33.82
CA VAL A 396 -7.14 -2.76 -34.53
C VAL A 396 -5.77 -2.20 -34.18
N ASP A 397 -4.85 -2.20 -35.15
CA ASP A 397 -3.50 -1.66 -35.05
C ASP A 397 -3.49 -0.15 -35.31
N GLY A 398 -4.21 0.58 -34.46
CA GLY A 398 -4.44 2.02 -34.58
C GLY A 398 -5.71 2.44 -33.85
N ASP A 399 -6.20 3.62 -34.21
CA ASP A 399 -7.30 4.28 -33.50
C ASP A 399 -8.68 3.78 -33.98
N VAL A 400 -9.68 3.95 -33.10
CA VAL A 400 -11.09 3.85 -33.44
C VAL A 400 -11.73 5.20 -33.19
N SER A 401 -12.11 5.90 -34.26
CA SER A 401 -12.69 7.25 -34.21
C SER A 401 -14.13 7.23 -34.72
N LEU A 402 -15.06 7.72 -33.92
CA LEU A 402 -16.45 7.90 -34.31
C LEU A 402 -16.82 9.38 -34.26
N SER A 403 -17.52 9.84 -35.30
CA SER A 403 -18.05 11.20 -35.39
C SER A 403 -19.49 11.19 -35.88
N ASP A 404 -20.16 12.33 -35.71
CA ASP A 404 -21.57 12.52 -36.06
C ASP A 404 -22.52 11.52 -35.39
N ARG A 405 -23.25 10.70 -36.15
CA ARG A 405 -24.19 9.67 -35.66
C ARG A 405 -23.70 8.26 -35.98
N ALA A 406 -22.40 8.12 -36.19
CA ALA A 406 -21.78 6.84 -36.50
C ALA A 406 -22.04 5.82 -35.38
N THR A 407 -22.13 4.54 -35.74
CA THR A 407 -22.34 3.46 -34.78
C THR A 407 -21.36 2.30 -35.01
N LEU A 408 -20.59 1.95 -33.97
CA LEU A 408 -19.82 0.71 -33.92
C LEU A 408 -20.51 -0.27 -32.99
N SER A 409 -20.89 -1.44 -33.48
CA SER A 409 -21.50 -2.50 -32.68
C SER A 409 -20.51 -3.64 -32.48
N VAL A 410 -20.31 -4.09 -31.24
CA VAL A 410 -19.58 -5.32 -30.91
C VAL A 410 -20.58 -6.34 -30.38
N THR A 411 -20.66 -7.50 -31.01
CA THR A 411 -21.71 -8.52 -30.76
C THR A 411 -21.14 -9.94 -30.77
N ASP A 412 -22.00 -10.95 -30.66
CA ASP A 412 -21.66 -12.38 -30.83
C ASP A 412 -20.51 -12.89 -29.95
N GLY A 413 -20.34 -12.29 -28.78
CA GLY A 413 -19.27 -12.66 -27.84
C GLY A 413 -17.87 -12.26 -28.31
N ALA A 414 -17.77 -11.31 -29.26
CA ALA A 414 -16.51 -10.87 -29.82
C ALA A 414 -15.60 -10.19 -28.79
N THR A 415 -14.29 -10.30 -29.03
CA THR A 415 -13.26 -9.49 -28.37
C THR A 415 -12.74 -8.44 -29.35
N LEU A 416 -12.87 -7.16 -29.02
CA LEU A 416 -12.25 -6.06 -29.75
C LEU A 416 -11.01 -5.58 -28.99
N HIS A 417 -9.84 -5.60 -29.62
CA HIS A 417 -8.61 -5.03 -29.06
C HIS A 417 -8.15 -3.88 -29.94
N VAL A 418 -8.17 -2.67 -29.41
CA VAL A 418 -7.72 -1.43 -30.03
C VAL A 418 -6.35 -1.07 -29.46
N ALA A 419 -5.33 -1.01 -30.31
CA ALA A 419 -3.96 -0.68 -29.91
C ALA A 419 -3.75 0.83 -29.71
N GLY A 420 -4.57 1.67 -30.36
CA GLY A 420 -4.55 3.12 -30.20
C GLY A 420 -5.70 3.64 -29.34
N GLU A 421 -6.12 4.87 -29.61
CA GLU A 421 -7.18 5.57 -28.89
C GLU A 421 -8.57 5.16 -29.36
N LEU A 422 -9.56 5.31 -28.47
CA LEU A 422 -10.98 5.22 -28.79
C LEU A 422 -11.62 6.60 -28.61
N THR A 423 -11.94 7.25 -29.72
CA THR A 423 -12.43 8.63 -29.70
C THR A 423 -13.86 8.75 -30.22
N GLY A 424 -14.61 9.65 -29.60
CA GLY A 424 -15.94 10.07 -30.01
C GLY A 424 -16.06 11.57 -29.94
N ASP A 425 -16.09 12.24 -31.09
CA ASP A 425 -16.22 13.70 -31.16
C ASP A 425 -17.52 14.16 -31.83
N GLY A 426 -17.90 15.42 -31.59
CA GLY A 426 -19.06 16.00 -32.26
C GLY A 426 -20.42 15.54 -31.72
N SER A 427 -21.23 14.87 -32.56
CA SER A 427 -22.64 14.56 -32.25
C SER A 427 -22.86 13.11 -31.78
N GLU A 428 -24.10 12.60 -31.80
CA GLU A 428 -24.60 11.43 -31.05
C GLU A 428 -24.03 10.04 -31.46
N SER A 429 -22.71 9.91 -31.67
CA SER A 429 -22.12 8.64 -32.07
C SER A 429 -22.17 7.62 -30.94
N ARG A 430 -22.06 6.35 -31.32
CA ARG A 430 -22.41 5.26 -30.42
C ARG A 430 -21.55 4.03 -30.58
N ILE A 431 -21.10 3.50 -29.46
CA ILE A 431 -20.48 2.19 -29.35
C ILE A 431 -21.46 1.27 -28.62
N GLU A 432 -22.09 0.36 -29.35
CA GLU A 432 -23.06 -0.61 -28.79
C GLU A 432 -22.34 -1.93 -28.49
N LEU A 433 -22.33 -2.33 -27.23
CA LEU A 433 -21.83 -3.62 -26.74
C LEU A 433 -23.02 -4.55 -26.56
N ASP A 434 -23.32 -5.34 -27.57
CA ASP A 434 -24.45 -6.25 -27.60
C ASP A 434 -24.07 -7.62 -27.02
N THR A 435 -24.59 -7.87 -25.82
CA THR A 435 -24.32 -9.08 -25.06
C THR A 435 -25.36 -10.18 -25.25
N SER A 436 -26.30 -10.04 -26.20
CA SER A 436 -27.39 -11.01 -26.39
C SER A 436 -26.92 -12.41 -26.76
N SER A 437 -25.79 -12.48 -27.46
CA SER A 437 -25.22 -13.71 -28.02
C SER A 437 -23.95 -14.18 -27.29
N GLY A 438 -23.48 -13.44 -26.29
CA GLY A 438 -22.25 -13.75 -25.57
C GLY A 438 -21.70 -12.56 -24.79
N ASN A 439 -20.71 -12.81 -23.93
CA ASN A 439 -20.05 -11.72 -23.22
C ASN A 439 -19.09 -10.97 -24.15
N ILE A 440 -19.13 -9.65 -24.11
CA ILE A 440 -18.29 -8.78 -24.94
C ILE A 440 -17.05 -8.36 -24.14
N THR A 441 -15.90 -8.35 -24.80
CA THR A 441 -14.66 -7.79 -24.25
C THR A 441 -14.11 -6.73 -25.20
N VAL A 442 -13.86 -5.53 -24.68
CA VAL A 442 -13.15 -4.47 -25.38
C VAL A 442 -11.89 -4.13 -24.58
N LEU A 443 -10.74 -4.12 -25.23
CA LEU A 443 -9.48 -3.59 -24.68
C LEU A 443 -9.06 -2.41 -25.53
N VAL A 444 -8.83 -1.26 -24.90
CA VAL A 444 -8.20 -0.07 -25.49
C VAL A 444 -6.86 0.11 -24.78
N ASP A 445 -5.77 0.06 -25.54
CA ASP A 445 -4.42 0.17 -24.98
C ASP A 445 -4.06 1.63 -24.64
N GLU A 446 -4.63 2.61 -25.35
CA GLU A 446 -4.47 4.04 -25.07
C GLU A 446 -5.78 4.65 -24.51
N ALA A 447 -5.99 5.95 -24.71
CA ALA A 447 -7.06 6.71 -24.08
C ALA A 447 -8.45 6.41 -24.66
N VAL A 448 -9.48 6.54 -23.82
CA VAL A 448 -10.87 6.70 -24.25
C VAL A 448 -11.26 8.17 -24.06
N ASP A 449 -11.50 8.91 -25.16
CA ASP A 449 -11.91 10.31 -25.12
C ASP A 449 -13.26 10.50 -25.83
N LEU A 450 -14.31 10.76 -25.05
CA LEU A 450 -15.65 11.04 -25.57
C LEU A 450 -16.08 12.46 -25.17
N SER A 451 -16.50 13.25 -26.15
CA SER A 451 -17.07 14.59 -25.95
C SER A 451 -18.48 14.69 -26.54
N GLY A 452 -19.16 15.83 -26.42
CA GLY A 452 -20.50 15.99 -26.98
C GLY A 452 -21.52 15.00 -26.39
N ASN A 453 -22.35 14.39 -27.23
CA ASN A 453 -23.39 13.42 -26.82
C ASN A 453 -23.04 11.97 -27.20
N ASN A 454 -21.73 11.66 -27.24
CA ASN A 454 -21.23 10.35 -27.60
C ASN A 454 -21.47 9.33 -26.48
N THR A 455 -21.85 8.10 -26.85
CA THR A 455 -22.27 7.08 -25.86
C THR A 455 -21.60 5.72 -26.08
N ILE A 456 -21.03 5.15 -25.02
CA ILE A 456 -20.80 3.70 -24.93
C ILE A 456 -22.01 3.08 -24.23
N ARG A 457 -22.62 2.07 -24.84
CA ARG A 457 -23.84 1.45 -24.31
C ARG A 457 -23.72 -0.06 -24.32
N ALA A 458 -23.99 -0.69 -23.19
CA ALA A 458 -24.15 -2.14 -23.09
C ALA A 458 -25.62 -2.54 -23.09
N ALA A 459 -25.97 -3.52 -23.92
CA ALA A 459 -27.33 -4.04 -24.05
C ALA A 459 -27.36 -5.57 -24.16
N GLY A 460 -28.53 -6.17 -23.98
CA GLY A 460 -28.73 -7.62 -23.97
C GLY A 460 -29.05 -8.14 -22.56
N ASN A 461 -28.43 -9.26 -22.18
CA ASN A 461 -28.65 -9.96 -20.92
C ASN A 461 -27.36 -10.57 -20.34
N GLY A 462 -26.20 -10.21 -20.92
CA GLY A 462 -24.89 -10.75 -20.57
C GLY A 462 -24.01 -9.72 -19.89
N ARG A 463 -22.69 -9.91 -20.04
CA ARG A 463 -21.67 -9.00 -19.51
C ARG A 463 -20.85 -8.38 -20.63
N ALA A 464 -20.71 -7.07 -20.61
CA ALA A 464 -19.71 -6.33 -21.35
C ALA A 464 -18.55 -5.96 -20.42
N THR A 465 -17.31 -6.12 -20.89
CA THR A 465 -16.12 -5.68 -20.15
C THR A 465 -15.32 -4.72 -21.01
N LEU A 466 -15.04 -3.54 -20.49
CA LEU A 466 -14.20 -2.52 -21.13
C LEU A 466 -12.92 -2.36 -20.30
N TYR A 467 -11.78 -2.69 -20.88
CA TYR A 467 -10.47 -2.42 -20.33
C TYR A 467 -9.87 -1.20 -21.04
N VAL A 468 -9.35 -0.25 -20.27
CA VAL A 468 -8.65 0.95 -20.76
C VAL A 468 -7.31 1.00 -20.03
N ASP A 469 -6.19 0.75 -20.72
CA ASP A 469 -4.86 0.78 -20.12
C ASP A 469 -4.21 2.18 -20.12
N ASP A 470 -5.04 3.22 -20.24
CA ASP A 470 -4.68 4.63 -20.14
C ASP A 470 -5.87 5.42 -19.57
N SER A 471 -5.95 6.72 -19.87
CA SER A 471 -6.94 7.66 -19.35
C SER A 471 -8.35 7.48 -19.93
N ILE A 472 -9.35 7.88 -19.14
CA ILE A 472 -10.74 8.01 -19.58
C ILE A 472 -11.14 9.48 -19.43
N SER A 473 -11.46 10.14 -20.54
CA SER A 473 -12.00 11.50 -20.56
C SER A 473 -13.43 11.48 -21.10
N LEU A 474 -14.40 11.92 -20.29
CA LEU A 474 -15.78 12.13 -20.73
C LEU A 474 -16.14 13.60 -20.54
N ARG A 475 -16.60 14.26 -21.61
CA ARG A 475 -16.92 15.70 -21.62
C ARG A 475 -18.33 15.97 -22.13
N ASP A 476 -18.85 17.14 -21.80
CA ASP A 476 -20.18 17.63 -22.18
C ASP A 476 -21.30 16.71 -21.69
N THR A 477 -22.01 15.99 -22.57
CA THR A 477 -23.09 15.05 -22.23
C THR A 477 -22.71 13.61 -22.55
N ALA A 478 -21.41 13.32 -22.70
CA ALA A 478 -20.94 11.98 -23.01
C ALA A 478 -21.39 10.98 -21.95
N ALA A 479 -21.64 9.74 -22.38
CA ALA A 479 -22.30 8.76 -21.54
C ALA A 479 -21.72 7.36 -21.64
N VAL A 480 -21.76 6.64 -20.51
CA VAL A 480 -21.54 5.19 -20.47
C VAL A 480 -22.75 4.56 -19.77
N THR A 481 -23.51 3.74 -20.48
CA THR A 481 -24.81 3.24 -19.99
C THR A 481 -24.97 1.74 -20.14
N THR A 482 -25.85 1.16 -19.33
CA THR A 482 -26.27 -0.24 -19.48
C THR A 482 -27.78 -0.39 -19.29
N VAL A 483 -28.40 -1.35 -19.97
CA VAL A 483 -29.81 -1.72 -19.74
C VAL A 483 -30.00 -2.53 -18.45
N ASN A 484 -31.23 -2.60 -17.97
CA ASN A 484 -31.60 -3.21 -16.69
C ASN A 484 -31.11 -4.65 -16.45
N ASP A 485 -30.94 -5.45 -17.50
CA ASP A 485 -30.56 -6.86 -17.42
C ASP A 485 -29.13 -7.13 -17.92
N THR A 486 -28.37 -6.08 -18.25
CA THR A 486 -26.98 -6.19 -18.72
C THR A 486 -26.01 -5.63 -17.70
N ARG A 487 -24.88 -6.31 -17.50
CA ARG A 487 -23.78 -5.81 -16.69
C ARG A 487 -22.66 -5.24 -17.55
N ILE A 488 -22.14 -4.08 -17.19
CA ILE A 488 -20.88 -3.54 -17.70
C ILE A 488 -19.85 -3.43 -16.58
N ASP A 489 -18.66 -3.97 -16.80
CA ASP A 489 -17.49 -3.79 -15.95
C ASP A 489 -16.45 -2.96 -16.72
N ILE A 490 -16.01 -1.84 -16.15
CA ILE A 490 -15.01 -0.93 -16.71
C ILE A 490 -13.77 -1.00 -15.83
N HIS A 491 -12.61 -1.21 -16.43
CA HIS A 491 -11.33 -1.33 -15.75
C HIS A 491 -10.35 -0.33 -16.36
N ASN A 492 -9.83 0.57 -15.55
CA ASN A 492 -8.95 1.65 -16.01
C ASN A 492 -7.65 1.69 -15.20
N THR A 493 -6.54 2.01 -15.86
CA THR A 493 -5.23 2.14 -15.21
C THR A 493 -4.68 3.57 -15.18
N GLY A 494 -5.18 4.47 -16.04
CA GLY A 494 -4.79 5.87 -16.08
C GLY A 494 -5.76 6.83 -15.37
N ARG A 495 -5.54 8.13 -15.53
CA ARG A 495 -6.39 9.20 -14.96
C ARG A 495 -7.82 9.15 -15.50
N ILE A 496 -8.80 9.55 -14.69
CA ILE A 496 -10.19 9.71 -15.14
C ILE A 496 -10.60 11.18 -14.99
N ASP A 497 -11.04 11.79 -16.09
CA ASP A 497 -11.54 13.17 -16.12
C ASP A 497 -13.00 13.18 -16.63
N LEU A 498 -13.94 13.58 -15.78
CA LEU A 498 -15.35 13.74 -16.13
C LEU A 498 -15.73 15.22 -16.01
N THR A 499 -16.14 15.87 -17.11
CA THR A 499 -16.45 17.30 -17.11
C THR A 499 -17.77 17.59 -17.81
N GLY A 500 -18.66 18.35 -17.16
CA GLY A 500 -19.96 18.73 -17.68
C GLY A 500 -21.09 17.85 -17.16
N SER A 501 -22.08 17.56 -18.00
CA SER A 501 -23.29 16.79 -17.69
C SER A 501 -23.13 15.29 -17.99
N VAL A 502 -21.95 14.73 -17.71
CA VAL A 502 -21.61 13.34 -17.99
C VAL A 502 -22.58 12.38 -17.28
N ASN A 503 -22.96 11.31 -17.98
CA ASN A 503 -23.88 10.29 -17.47
C ASN A 503 -23.28 8.88 -17.53
N ILE A 504 -22.84 8.36 -16.38
CA ILE A 504 -22.37 6.98 -16.23
C ILE A 504 -23.41 6.21 -15.42
N ALA A 505 -24.39 5.59 -16.08
CA ALA A 505 -25.57 5.09 -15.37
C ALA A 505 -26.05 3.71 -15.84
N ALA A 506 -26.25 2.83 -14.85
CA ALA A 506 -27.11 1.67 -15.00
C ALA A 506 -28.59 2.06 -15.08
N ASP A 507 -29.31 1.46 -16.03
CA ASP A 507 -30.74 1.68 -16.18
C ASP A 507 -31.52 1.23 -14.93
N ARG A 508 -32.64 1.91 -14.69
CA ARG A 508 -33.55 1.71 -13.55
C ARG A 508 -32.87 1.78 -12.17
N ASP A 509 -31.78 2.52 -12.06
CA ASP A 509 -31.00 2.68 -10.83
C ASP A 509 -30.44 1.36 -10.26
N VAL A 510 -30.25 0.33 -11.10
CA VAL A 510 -29.69 -0.97 -10.67
C VAL A 510 -28.17 -0.86 -10.60
N ALA A 511 -27.66 -0.26 -9.52
CA ALA A 511 -26.24 0.07 -9.38
C ALA A 511 -25.32 -1.16 -9.51
N SER A 512 -25.79 -2.37 -9.23
CA SER A 512 -24.99 -3.60 -9.40
C SER A 512 -24.64 -3.96 -10.85
N ASN A 513 -25.24 -3.27 -11.84
CA ASN A 513 -25.03 -3.54 -13.26
C ASN A 513 -23.93 -2.68 -13.91
N LEU A 514 -23.42 -1.66 -13.23
CA LEU A 514 -22.32 -0.84 -13.74
C LEU A 514 -21.22 -0.77 -12.68
N TRP A 515 -20.05 -1.30 -13.00
CA TRP A 515 -18.88 -1.25 -12.13
C TRP A 515 -17.74 -0.54 -12.85
N LEU A 516 -17.13 0.42 -12.19
CA LEU A 516 -15.91 1.09 -12.62
C LEU A 516 -14.84 0.83 -11.59
N TYR A 517 -13.79 0.12 -12.00
CA TYR A 517 -12.57 -0.12 -11.23
C TYR A 517 -11.46 0.75 -11.81
N SER A 518 -10.75 1.49 -10.96
CA SER A 518 -9.61 2.29 -11.39
C SER A 518 -8.41 2.04 -10.48
N SER A 519 -7.24 1.92 -11.11
CA SER A 519 -5.95 2.00 -10.44
C SER A 519 -5.20 3.30 -10.71
N GLY A 520 -5.78 4.23 -11.47
CA GLY A 520 -5.19 5.53 -11.76
C GLY A 520 -5.04 6.38 -10.49
N ASP A 521 -4.06 7.27 -10.45
CA ASP A 521 -3.77 8.06 -9.25
C ASP A 521 -4.88 9.07 -8.94
N ASP A 522 -5.37 9.75 -9.97
CA ASP A 522 -6.33 10.85 -9.86
C ASP A 522 -7.63 10.59 -10.64
N VAL A 523 -8.73 10.97 -10.01
CA VAL A 523 -10.07 11.03 -10.63
C VAL A 523 -10.63 12.42 -10.39
N ASP A 524 -10.85 13.18 -11.46
CA ASP A 524 -11.46 14.51 -11.40
C ASP A 524 -12.87 14.45 -11.98
N MET A 525 -13.84 14.92 -11.19
CA MET A 525 -15.24 15.02 -11.58
C MET A 525 -15.69 16.47 -11.41
N GLU A 526 -16.08 17.12 -12.49
CA GLU A 526 -16.53 18.52 -12.51
C GLU A 526 -17.89 18.61 -13.18
N GLY A 527 -18.94 18.71 -12.35
CA GLY A 527 -20.30 18.94 -12.84
C GLY A 527 -20.54 20.38 -13.28
N GLY A 528 -21.70 20.65 -13.86
CA GLY A 528 -22.14 22.02 -14.10
C GLY A 528 -22.65 22.71 -12.83
N GLN A 529 -22.74 24.04 -12.89
CA GLN A 529 -23.13 24.87 -11.74
C GLN A 529 -24.65 24.85 -11.45
N ASN A 530 -25.45 24.22 -12.31
CA ASN A 530 -26.90 24.11 -12.17
C ASN A 530 -27.39 22.65 -12.19
N ASP A 531 -28.60 22.41 -11.68
CA ASP A 531 -29.12 21.04 -11.49
C ASP A 531 -29.29 20.24 -12.78
N ALA A 532 -29.50 20.91 -13.91
CA ALA A 532 -29.63 20.23 -15.20
C ALA A 532 -28.28 19.68 -15.67
N GLU A 533 -27.19 20.35 -15.31
CA GLU A 533 -25.84 20.08 -15.79
C GLU A 533 -24.98 19.22 -14.83
N ARG A 534 -25.60 18.63 -13.80
CA ARG A 534 -24.90 17.76 -12.85
C ARG A 534 -24.34 16.50 -13.52
N ILE A 535 -23.22 15.98 -13.00
CA ILE A 535 -22.77 14.62 -13.30
C ILE A 535 -23.76 13.63 -12.66
N ARG A 536 -24.12 12.58 -13.40
CA ARG A 536 -24.93 11.48 -12.89
C ARG A 536 -24.13 10.19 -12.94
N PHE A 537 -24.04 9.52 -11.79
CA PHE A 537 -23.41 8.22 -11.68
C PHE A 537 -24.37 7.23 -11.02
N THR A 538 -24.72 6.15 -11.71
CA THR A 538 -25.47 5.02 -11.14
C THR A 538 -24.65 3.76 -11.30
N GLY A 539 -24.01 3.29 -10.23
CA GLY A 539 -23.12 2.15 -10.26
C GLY A 539 -22.26 1.97 -9.02
N VAL A 540 -21.19 1.19 -9.18
CA VAL A 540 -20.09 1.10 -8.22
C VAL A 540 -18.84 1.76 -8.80
N PHE A 541 -18.25 2.70 -8.08
CA PHE A 541 -16.90 3.22 -8.37
C PHE A 541 -15.95 2.72 -7.29
N TYR A 542 -15.06 1.78 -7.64
CA TYR A 542 -14.16 1.12 -6.71
C TYR A 542 -12.69 1.35 -7.09
N ALA A 543 -12.09 2.35 -6.45
CA ALA A 543 -10.73 2.80 -6.71
C ALA A 543 -10.00 3.10 -5.38
N PRO A 544 -9.78 2.08 -4.52
CA PRO A 544 -9.33 2.26 -3.12
C PRO A 544 -7.94 2.87 -2.94
N GLN A 545 -7.19 3.08 -4.03
CA GLN A 545 -5.87 3.71 -4.07
C GLN A 545 -5.86 5.12 -4.65
N SER A 546 -6.94 5.51 -5.35
CA SER A 546 -7.04 6.76 -6.10
C SER A 546 -7.50 7.92 -5.23
N GLU A 547 -7.06 9.13 -5.54
CA GLU A 547 -7.65 10.36 -5.00
C GLU A 547 -8.75 10.86 -5.94
N VAL A 548 -9.88 11.29 -5.39
CA VAL A 548 -10.97 11.89 -6.17
C VAL A 548 -11.18 13.35 -5.78
N THR A 549 -11.30 14.21 -6.79
CA THR A 549 -11.77 15.59 -6.65
C THR A 549 -13.20 15.68 -7.16
N LEU A 550 -14.12 16.10 -6.30
CA LEU A 550 -15.52 16.28 -6.63
C LEU A 550 -15.86 17.78 -6.64
N LYS A 551 -16.13 18.31 -7.82
CA LYS A 551 -16.43 19.73 -8.05
C LYS A 551 -17.85 19.96 -8.57
N ASP A 552 -18.49 21.01 -8.07
CA ASP A 552 -19.86 21.43 -8.44
C ASP A 552 -20.92 20.32 -8.18
N ARG A 553 -21.92 20.15 -9.04
CA ARG A 553 -23.13 19.32 -8.79
C ARG A 553 -22.98 17.88 -9.25
N MET A 554 -23.31 16.93 -8.37
CA MET A 554 -23.29 15.50 -8.67
C MET A 554 -24.41 14.73 -8.00
N GLU A 555 -24.88 13.69 -8.68
CA GLU A 555 -25.82 12.71 -8.15
C GLU A 555 -25.26 11.30 -8.32
N ILE A 556 -25.13 10.59 -7.20
CA ILE A 556 -24.49 9.28 -7.09
C ILE A 556 -25.49 8.27 -6.54
N ASN A 557 -25.89 7.31 -7.36
CA ASN A 557 -26.71 6.16 -6.98
C ASN A 557 -25.83 4.90 -6.90
N GLY A 558 -25.49 4.46 -5.70
CA GLY A 558 -24.68 3.25 -5.49
C GLY A 558 -23.59 3.42 -4.43
N SER A 559 -22.35 3.06 -4.78
CA SER A 559 -21.23 2.96 -3.82
C SER A 559 -19.93 3.51 -4.38
N PHE A 560 -19.30 4.44 -3.67
CA PHE A 560 -18.00 5.04 -4.00
C PHE A 560 -16.93 4.62 -2.99
N THR A 561 -15.78 4.19 -3.47
CA THR A 561 -14.62 3.83 -2.65
C THR A 561 -13.36 4.41 -3.25
N PHE A 562 -12.72 5.32 -2.50
CA PHE A 562 -11.50 6.03 -2.90
C PHE A 562 -10.52 6.11 -1.75
N ARG A 563 -9.24 6.32 -2.04
CA ARG A 563 -8.23 6.60 -1.00
C ARG A 563 -8.54 7.90 -0.29
N ARG A 564 -8.90 8.93 -1.04
CA ARG A 564 -9.17 10.26 -0.51
C ARG A 564 -10.22 10.96 -1.33
N PHE A 565 -11.05 11.74 -0.65
CA PHE A 565 -11.98 12.67 -1.29
C PHE A 565 -11.53 14.11 -1.02
N SER A 566 -11.49 14.89 -2.08
CA SER A 566 -11.35 16.34 -2.09
C SER A 566 -12.61 16.92 -2.73
N PHE A 567 -13.01 18.11 -2.29
CA PHE A 567 -14.21 18.78 -2.79
C PHE A 567 -13.87 20.21 -3.18
N GLU A 568 -14.52 20.73 -4.21
CA GLU A 568 -14.44 22.14 -4.62
C GLU A 568 -15.83 22.65 -4.99
N ASP A 569 -16.41 23.54 -4.18
CA ASP A 569 -17.77 24.08 -4.35
C ASP A 569 -18.85 22.99 -4.56
N GLY A 570 -18.72 21.87 -3.83
CA GLY A 570 -19.50 20.65 -4.09
C GLY A 570 -20.97 20.69 -3.65
N TYR A 571 -21.87 20.26 -4.52
CA TYR A 571 -23.29 19.97 -4.27
C TYR A 571 -23.57 18.49 -4.57
N ILE A 572 -23.46 17.64 -3.56
CA ILE A 572 -23.36 16.19 -3.75
C ILE A 572 -24.58 15.46 -3.17
N GLU A 573 -25.29 14.72 -4.01
CA GLU A 573 -26.37 13.80 -3.65
C GLU A 573 -25.86 12.36 -3.73
N ILE A 574 -25.98 11.61 -2.64
CA ILE A 574 -25.57 10.20 -2.55
C ILE A 574 -26.76 9.36 -2.10
N HIS A 575 -27.11 8.38 -2.91
CA HIS A 575 -28.19 7.43 -2.66
C HIS A 575 -27.58 6.03 -2.67
N TYR A 576 -27.40 5.44 -1.49
CA TYR A 576 -26.84 4.10 -1.37
C TYR A 576 -27.81 3.04 -1.89
N ASP A 577 -27.39 2.21 -2.83
CA ASP A 577 -28.16 1.03 -3.22
C ASP A 577 -27.89 -0.14 -2.25
N GLU A 578 -28.86 -0.43 -1.39
CA GLU A 578 -28.79 -1.50 -0.39
C GLU A 578 -28.64 -2.90 -1.02
N ALA A 579 -28.97 -3.07 -2.31
CA ALA A 579 -28.74 -4.31 -3.04
C ALA A 579 -27.24 -4.64 -3.20
N LEU A 580 -26.35 -3.66 -3.01
CA LEU A 580 -24.90 -3.83 -3.07
C LEU A 580 -24.31 -4.44 -1.80
N ARG A 581 -25.04 -4.45 -0.67
CA ARG A 581 -24.52 -4.82 0.66
C ARG A 581 -23.85 -6.20 0.72
N THR A 582 -24.26 -7.13 -0.13
CA THR A 582 -23.69 -8.49 -0.20
C THR A 582 -22.74 -8.70 -1.39
N ARG A 583 -22.61 -7.70 -2.26
CA ARG A 583 -21.74 -7.73 -3.44
C ARG A 583 -20.30 -7.44 -3.04
N ARG A 584 -19.37 -8.08 -3.76
CA ARG A 584 -17.92 -7.89 -3.59
C ARG A 584 -17.31 -7.42 -4.92
N PRO A 585 -16.32 -6.51 -4.88
CA PRO A 585 -15.44 -6.22 -6.00
C PRO A 585 -14.89 -7.51 -6.62
N PHE A 586 -14.68 -7.50 -7.94
CA PHE A 586 -14.21 -8.67 -8.70
C PHE A 586 -15.04 -9.94 -8.48
N ASN A 587 -16.34 -9.80 -8.18
CA ASN A 587 -17.24 -10.90 -7.84
C ASN A 587 -16.76 -11.76 -6.65
N GLY A 588 -15.90 -11.22 -5.78
CA GLY A 588 -15.29 -11.95 -4.67
C GLY A 588 -14.17 -12.91 -5.07
N GLU A 589 -13.66 -12.81 -6.30
CA GLU A 589 -12.44 -13.50 -6.72
C GLU A 589 -11.23 -12.98 -5.93
N THR A 590 -10.29 -13.87 -5.66
CA THR A 590 -8.96 -13.48 -5.17
C THR A 590 -8.22 -12.77 -6.30
N VAL A 591 -7.69 -11.57 -6.03
CA VAL A 591 -6.93 -10.76 -7.00
C VAL A 591 -5.52 -10.43 -6.49
N PRO A 592 -4.52 -10.28 -7.38
CA PRO A 592 -3.17 -9.91 -6.98
C PRO A 592 -3.12 -8.52 -6.34
N VAL A 593 -2.31 -8.38 -5.28
CA VAL A 593 -2.04 -7.13 -4.55
C VAL A 593 -0.62 -6.65 -4.86
N VAL A 594 0.38 -7.52 -4.63
CA VAL A 594 1.77 -7.26 -5.03
C VAL A 594 1.92 -7.52 -6.51
N SER A 595 2.28 -6.49 -7.27
CA SER A 595 2.44 -6.60 -8.71
C SER A 595 3.88 -6.90 -9.10
N TYR A 596 4.88 -6.40 -8.37
CA TYR A 596 6.29 -6.55 -8.75
C TYR A 596 7.15 -7.00 -7.57
N LEU A 597 7.92 -8.06 -7.76
CA LEU A 597 8.95 -8.51 -6.83
C LEU A 597 10.32 -8.35 -7.49
N HIS A 598 11.26 -7.71 -6.80
CA HIS A 598 12.63 -7.54 -7.27
C HIS A 598 13.56 -7.94 -6.14
N VAL A 599 14.30 -9.03 -6.34
CA VAL A 599 15.27 -9.50 -5.36
C VAL A 599 16.61 -9.60 -6.05
N SER A 600 17.62 -9.00 -5.44
CA SER A 600 19.01 -9.11 -5.91
C SER A 600 19.92 -9.45 -4.73
N ARG A 601 21.01 -10.16 -5.03
CA ARG A 601 22.07 -10.46 -4.06
C ARG A 601 23.34 -9.72 -4.47
N HIS A 602 23.96 -9.07 -3.50
CA HIS A 602 25.20 -8.30 -3.65
C HIS A 602 26.24 -8.84 -2.67
N GLY A 603 27.27 -9.51 -3.19
CA GLY A 603 28.33 -10.12 -2.39
C GLY A 603 29.42 -9.11 -2.03
N VAL A 604 29.85 -9.12 -0.77
CA VAL A 604 31.02 -8.35 -0.30
C VAL A 604 32.05 -9.25 0.36
N VAL A 605 33.30 -8.82 0.33
CA VAL A 605 34.45 -9.43 1.02
C VAL A 605 34.91 -8.48 2.12
N VAL A 606 35.17 -9.02 3.31
CA VAL A 606 35.48 -8.25 4.53
C VAL A 606 36.84 -8.65 5.09
N GLU A 607 37.79 -7.73 5.09
CA GLU A 607 39.17 -7.97 5.55
C GLU A 607 39.64 -6.90 6.54
N SER A 608 40.75 -7.16 7.24
CA SER A 608 41.44 -6.11 7.98
C SER A 608 42.14 -5.15 7.01
N GLY A 609 41.97 -3.84 7.22
CA GLY A 609 42.38 -2.78 6.27
C GLY A 609 43.60 -1.93 6.65
#